data_AF-A0A3S4IIB4-F1
#
_entry.id   AF-A0A3S4IIB4-F1
#
_cell.length_a   1.000
_cell.length_b   1.000
_cell.length_c   1.000
_cell.angle_alpha   90.00
_cell.angle_beta   90.00
_cell.angle_gamma   90.00
#
_symmetry.space_group_name_H-M   'P 1'
#
loop_
_entity.id
_entity.type
_entity.pdbx_description
1 polymer ?
#
loop_
_entity_poly.entity_id
_entity_poly.type
_entity_poly.pdbx_seq_one_letter_code
_entity_poly.pdbx_strand_id
1 'polypeptide(L)'
;MVTGGEAVVDAARKHTNKRLIAAGAGNPPVVVDETADLPRAAQSIVKGASFDNNIICADEKVLIVVDSVADELMRLMEGQHAVKTDRRSGRTAPAGAAEEY
;
A
#
# COMPACT_ATOMS: atom_id res chain seq x y z
N MET A 1 -3.24 -26.13 1.18
CA MET A 1 -3.31 -24.68 1.29
C MET A 1 -1.89 -24.15 1.12
N VAL A 2 -1.70 -23.09 0.33
CA VAL A 2 -0.39 -22.47 0.08
C VAL A 2 -0.53 -20.95 0.15
N THR A 3 0.43 -20.28 0.75
CA THR A 3 0.52 -18.81 0.82
C THR A 3 1.91 -18.37 0.36
N GLY A 4 1.98 -17.46 -0.59
CA GLY A 4 3.28 -16.99 -1.10
C GLY A 4 3.15 -16.15 -2.36
N GLY A 5 4.30 -15.71 -2.88
CA GLY A 5 4.35 -15.05 -4.18
C GLY A 5 3.94 -15.97 -5.32
N GLU A 6 3.69 -15.37 -6.49
CA GLU A 6 3.15 -16.07 -7.67
C GLU A 6 3.94 -17.35 -8.02
N ALA A 7 5.27 -17.30 -7.92
CA ALA A 7 6.12 -18.47 -8.19
C ALA A 7 5.79 -19.70 -7.32
N VAL A 8 5.45 -19.48 -6.03
CA VAL A 8 5.12 -20.57 -5.09
C VAL A 8 3.71 -21.09 -5.38
N VAL A 9 2.76 -20.20 -5.67
CA VAL A 9 1.39 -20.55 -6.07
C VAL A 9 1.39 -21.35 -7.37
N ASP A 10 2.19 -20.93 -8.35
CA ASP A 10 2.35 -21.60 -9.64
C ASP A 10 2.97 -22.98 -9.50
N ALA A 11 4.00 -23.12 -8.67
CA ALA A 11 4.58 -24.43 -8.38
C ALA A 11 3.52 -25.38 -7.79
N ALA A 12 2.76 -24.91 -6.80
CA ALA A 12 1.70 -25.70 -6.20
C ALA A 12 0.62 -26.10 -7.22
N ARG A 13 0.21 -25.18 -8.09
CA ARG A 13 -0.77 -25.41 -9.17
C ARG A 13 -0.29 -26.45 -10.18
N LYS A 14 0.99 -26.42 -10.55
CA LYS A 14 1.58 -27.35 -11.53
C LYS A 14 1.76 -28.78 -10.99
N HIS A 15 1.98 -28.92 -9.68
CA HIS A 15 2.32 -30.22 -9.07
C HIS A 15 1.17 -30.93 -8.37
N THR A 16 0.09 -30.22 -8.02
CA THR A 16 -1.05 -30.84 -7.32
C THR A 16 -2.05 -31.47 -8.28
N ASN A 17 -2.52 -32.68 -7.95
CA ASN A 17 -3.72 -33.29 -8.53
C ASN A 17 -4.92 -33.23 -7.57
N LYS A 18 -4.83 -32.41 -6.52
CA LYS A 18 -5.84 -32.22 -5.47
C LYS A 18 -6.37 -30.79 -5.49
N ARG A 19 -7.52 -30.56 -4.84
CA ARG A 19 -8.07 -29.22 -4.61
C ARG A 19 -7.01 -28.31 -3.97
N LEU A 20 -6.80 -27.14 -4.56
CA LEU A 20 -5.84 -26.14 -4.13
C LEU A 20 -6.58 -24.89 -3.63
N ILE A 21 -6.22 -24.46 -2.42
CA ILE A 21 -6.55 -23.14 -1.88
C ILE A 21 -5.22 -22.40 -1.80
N ALA A 22 -5.12 -21.25 -2.47
CA ALA A 22 -3.90 -20.46 -2.58
C ALA A 22 -4.18 -18.99 -2.26
N ALA A 23 -3.23 -18.33 -1.59
CA ALA A 23 -3.23 -16.89 -1.38
C ALA A 23 -1.95 -16.28 -2.00
N GLY A 24 -2.14 -15.30 -2.90
CA GLY A 24 -1.09 -14.59 -3.62
C GLY A 24 -0.71 -13.25 -2.98
N ALA A 25 0.15 -12.50 -3.68
CA ALA A 25 0.54 -11.16 -3.28
C ALA A 25 -0.57 -10.12 -3.51
N GLY A 26 -0.60 -9.08 -2.69
CA GLY A 26 -1.52 -7.95 -2.80
C GLY A 26 -0.77 -6.63 -2.99
N ASN A 27 -1.41 -5.68 -3.68
CA ASN A 27 -1.03 -4.28 -3.72
C ASN A 27 -2.23 -3.39 -3.35
N PRO A 28 -2.70 -3.41 -2.09
CA PRO A 28 -3.98 -2.81 -1.72
C PRO A 28 -3.96 -1.26 -1.86
N PRO A 29 -4.87 -0.69 -2.66
CA PRO A 29 -5.09 0.75 -2.69
C PRO A 29 -6.00 1.20 -1.54
N VAL A 30 -5.77 2.41 -1.04
CA VAL A 30 -6.69 3.16 -0.18
C VAL A 30 -7.23 4.33 -0.97
N VAL A 31 -8.55 4.40 -1.12
CA VAL A 31 -9.22 5.55 -1.71
C VAL A 31 -9.66 6.49 -0.58
N VAL A 32 -9.29 7.76 -0.68
CA VAL A 32 -9.73 8.81 0.26
C VAL A 32 -10.42 9.91 -0.54
N ASP A 33 -11.72 10.06 -0.32
CA ASP A 33 -12.53 11.12 -0.93
C ASP A 33 -12.76 12.30 0.03
N GLU A 34 -13.38 13.35 -0.49
CA GLU A 34 -13.66 14.59 0.22
C GLU A 34 -14.64 14.45 1.40
N THR A 35 -15.29 13.29 1.55
CA THR A 35 -16.24 13.00 2.63
C THR A 35 -15.61 12.24 3.79
N ALA A 36 -14.36 11.81 3.65
CA ALA A 36 -13.65 11.02 4.65
C ALA A 36 -13.36 11.81 5.94
N ASP A 37 -13.39 11.11 7.08
CA ASP A 37 -12.83 11.57 8.36
C ASP A 37 -11.29 11.59 8.23
N LEU A 38 -10.73 12.71 7.75
CA LEU A 38 -9.30 12.81 7.43
C LEU A 38 -8.36 12.55 8.63
N PRO A 39 -8.63 13.03 9.85
CA PRO A 39 -7.81 12.69 11.02
C PRO A 39 -7.77 11.18 11.29
N ARG A 40 -8.92 10.50 11.18
CA ARG A 40 -8.98 9.04 11.33
C ARG A 40 -8.28 8.33 10.17
N ALA A 41 -8.53 8.77 8.94
CA ALA A 41 -7.91 8.19 7.75
C ALA A 41 -6.38 8.26 7.83
N ALA A 42 -5.82 9.44 8.16
CA ALA A 42 -4.39 9.62 8.34
C ALA A 42 -3.81 8.66 9.40
N GLN A 43 -4.45 8.54 10.56
CA GLN A 43 -4.02 7.61 11.60
C GLN A 43 -4.08 6.15 11.15
N SER A 44 -5.19 5.73 10.54
CA SER A 44 -5.39 4.36 10.08
C SER A 44 -4.39 3.99 8.99
N ILE A 45 -4.20 4.85 7.99
CA ILE A 45 -3.26 4.61 6.88
C ILE A 45 -1.84 4.47 7.41
N VAL A 46 -1.37 5.39 8.25
CA VAL A 46 0.01 5.33 8.75
C VAL A 46 0.22 4.09 9.62
N LYS A 47 -0.75 3.75 10.48
CA LYS A 47 -0.68 2.53 11.30
C LYS A 47 -0.67 1.26 10.46
N GLY A 48 -1.57 1.14 9.48
CA GLY A 48 -1.64 -0.05 8.63
C GLY A 48 -0.42 -0.18 7.72
N ALA A 49 -0.02 0.91 7.06
CA ALA A 49 1.16 0.91 6.19
C ALA A 49 2.47 0.61 6.95
N SER A 50 2.58 1.01 8.21
CA SER A 50 3.78 0.77 9.04
C SER A 50 3.73 -0.51 9.87
N PHE A 51 2.57 -1.17 9.95
CA PHE A 51 2.43 -2.41 10.70
C PHE A 51 3.34 -3.49 10.12
N ASP A 52 4.11 -4.15 10.98
CA ASP A 52 5.13 -5.14 10.61
C ASP A 52 6.01 -4.72 9.41
N ASN A 53 6.33 -3.42 9.31
CA ASN A 53 7.06 -2.84 8.18
C ASN A 53 6.46 -3.14 6.79
N ASN A 54 5.12 -3.14 6.67
CA ASN A 54 4.35 -3.39 5.45
C ASN A 54 4.46 -4.83 4.90
N ILE A 55 4.85 -5.80 5.74
CA ILE A 55 5.00 -7.21 5.35
C ILE A 55 3.64 -7.87 5.04
N ILE A 56 2.55 -7.42 5.68
CA ILE A 56 1.25 -8.07 5.51
C ILE A 56 0.70 -7.76 4.12
N CYS A 57 0.15 -8.79 3.47
CA CYS A 57 -0.36 -8.68 2.10
C CYS A 57 -1.55 -7.71 1.95
N ALA A 58 -2.25 -7.45 3.06
CA ALA A 58 -3.39 -6.56 3.14
C ALA A 58 -3.01 -5.13 3.59
N ASP A 59 -1.77 -4.88 4.03
CA ASP A 59 -1.35 -3.53 4.40
C ASP A 59 -1.38 -2.61 3.19
N GLU A 60 -1.72 -1.36 3.44
CA GLU A 60 -1.87 -0.29 2.48
C GLU A 60 -0.54 -0.06 1.74
N LYS A 61 -0.61 0.01 0.40
CA LYS A 61 0.59 0.18 -0.46
C LYS A 61 0.48 1.35 -1.42
N VAL A 62 -0.75 1.78 -1.72
CA VAL A 62 -1.02 2.92 -2.61
C VAL A 62 -2.15 3.75 -2.02
N LEU A 63 -2.02 5.07 -2.06
CA LEU A 63 -3.12 5.99 -1.75
C LEU A 63 -3.59 6.63 -3.06
N ILE A 64 -4.91 6.70 -3.24
CA ILE A 64 -5.58 7.43 -4.33
C ILE A 64 -6.51 8.43 -3.64
N VAL A 65 -6.19 9.71 -3.77
CA VAL A 65 -6.79 10.76 -2.94
C VAL A 65 -7.40 11.83 -3.84
N VAL A 66 -8.62 12.27 -3.53
CA VAL A 66 -9.24 13.40 -4.23
C VAL A 66 -8.44 14.68 -3.95
N ASP A 67 -8.13 15.41 -5.02
CA ASP A 67 -7.24 16.58 -4.99
C ASP A 67 -7.59 17.60 -3.89
N SER A 68 -8.88 17.88 -3.71
CA SER A 68 -9.37 18.86 -2.72
C SER A 68 -9.03 18.54 -1.26
N VAL A 69 -8.64 17.29 -0.94
CA VAL A 69 -8.25 16.86 0.42
C VAL A 69 -6.82 16.32 0.53
N ALA A 70 -6.08 16.27 -0.58
CA ALA A 70 -4.75 15.64 -0.63
C ALA A 70 -3.74 16.34 0.31
N ASP A 71 -3.67 17.67 0.26
CA ASP A 71 -2.72 18.44 1.09
C ASP A 71 -3.01 18.33 2.58
N GLU A 72 -4.29 18.38 2.96
CA GLU A 72 -4.69 18.26 4.37
C GLU A 72 -4.45 16.85 4.89
N LEU A 73 -4.74 15.81 4.09
CA LEU A 73 -4.42 14.43 4.44
C LEU A 73 -2.90 14.24 4.65
N MET A 74 -2.06 14.75 3.74
CA MET A 74 -0.60 14.70 3.89
C MET A 74 -0.14 15.35 5.19
N ARG A 75 -0.64 16.56 5.50
CA ARG A 75 -0.30 17.28 6.74
C ARG A 75 -0.69 16.49 7.98
N LEU A 76 -1.87 15.85 7.98
CA LEU A 76 -2.33 15.02 9.09
C LEU A 76 -1.48 13.75 9.25
N MET A 77 -1.06 13.13 8.14
CA MET A 77 -0.18 11.96 8.14
C MET A 77 1.21 12.28 8.69
N GLU A 78 1.78 13.45 8.39
CA GLU A 78 3.03 13.90 9.02
C GLU A 78 2.90 13.99 10.54
N GLY A 79 1.73 14.44 11.02
CA GLY A 79 1.37 14.41 12.45
C GLY A 79 1.25 13.01 13.05
N GLN A 80 1.18 11.96 12.22
CA GLN A 80 1.20 10.55 12.62
C GLN A 80 2.59 9.90 12.38
N HIS A 81 3.65 10.70 12.23
CA HIS A 81 5.04 10.26 11.98
C HIS A 81 5.33 9.78 10.55
N ALA A 82 4.45 10.01 9.59
CA ALA A 82 4.82 9.89 8.18
C ALA A 82 5.81 10.99 7.80
N VAL A 83 6.65 10.73 6.80
CA VAL A 83 7.61 11.70 6.27
C VAL A 83 7.34 11.94 4.80
N LYS A 84 7.14 13.21 4.42
CA LYS A 84 7.10 13.61 3.02
C LYS A 84 8.53 13.60 2.46
N THR A 85 8.78 12.73 1.49
CA THR A 85 10.08 12.65 0.80
C THR A 85 10.09 13.56 -0.41
N ASP A 86 11.25 14.14 -0.73
CA ASP A 86 11.47 14.84 -2.00
C ASP A 86 12.25 13.90 -2.93
N ARG A 87 12.32 14.25 -4.23
CA ARG A 87 13.09 13.44 -5.20
C ARG A 87 14.59 13.31 -4.86
N ARG A 88 15.14 14.13 -3.95
CA ARG A 88 16.56 14.11 -3.56
C ARG A 88 16.82 13.27 -2.31
N SER A 89 15.86 13.13 -1.41
CA SER A 89 15.96 12.32 -0.19
C SER A 89 15.74 10.83 -0.42
N GLY A 90 15.13 10.46 -1.55
CA GLY A 90 15.02 9.08 -2.01
C GLY A 90 16.35 8.57 -2.57
N ARG A 91 17.07 7.73 -1.83
CA ARG A 91 18.08 6.85 -2.42
C ARG A 91 17.34 5.89 -3.37
N THR A 92 17.30 6.29 -4.65
CA THR A 92 16.80 5.58 -5.84
C THR A 92 15.35 5.08 -5.81
N ALA A 93 14.40 5.94 -6.21
CA ALA A 93 13.28 5.49 -7.03
C ALA A 93 13.72 5.61 -8.51
N PRO A 94 13.49 4.60 -9.38
CA PRO A 94 13.84 4.73 -10.80
C PRO A 94 13.09 5.91 -11.40
N ALA A 95 13.83 6.74 -12.15
CA ALA A 95 13.28 7.90 -12.84
C ALA A 95 12.15 7.45 -13.77
N GLY A 96 10.92 7.89 -13.51
CA GLY A 96 9.75 7.64 -14.36
C GLY A 96 8.41 7.39 -13.64
N ALA A 97 8.37 7.23 -12.32
CA ALA A 97 7.14 6.83 -11.61
C ALA A 97 6.28 7.99 -11.05
N ALA A 98 6.61 9.25 -11.37
CA ALA A 98 5.84 10.40 -10.90
C ALA A 98 5.74 11.44 -12.03
N GLU A 99 5.04 11.08 -13.09
CA GLU A 99 4.41 12.02 -14.02
C GLU A 99 2.97 11.58 -14.21
N GLU A 100 2.07 12.54 -13.99
CA GLU A 100 0.65 12.55 -14.36
C GLU A 100 -0.25 11.52 -13.66
N TYR A 101 -0.89 11.95 -12.57
CA TYR A 101 -2.35 12.05 -12.44
C TYR A 101 -2.67 13.18 -11.44
#